data_AF-A0A7C9CKT5-F1
#
_entry.id   AF-A0A7C9CKT5-F1
#
_cell.length_a   1.000
_cell.length_b   1.000
_cell.length_c   1.000
_cell.angle_alpha   90.00
_cell.angle_beta   90.00
_cell.angle_gamma   90.00
#
_symmetry.space_group_name_H-M   'P 1'
#
loop_
_entity.id
_entity.type
_entity.pdbx_description
1 polymer ?
#
loop_
_entity_poly.entity_id
_entity_poly.type
_entity_poly.pdbx_seq_one_letter_code
_entity_poly.pdbx_strand_id
1 'polypeptide(L)'
;LSVTMAIGSHRLSQQGAITKRMTAIEEMAGMDVLCSDKTGTLTLNKLTVDRNLIEVFAKGVEKDYVILLAARASRTENQDAIDAAIVGMLADPKEARAGIREVHFFPFNPVDKRTALTYIDANGNWHRASKGAPEQILTLCGCKEDVKKRVH
;
A
#
# COMPACT_ATOMS: atom_id res chain seq x y z
N LEU A 1 -7.71 35.99 -28.93
CA LEU A 1 -7.11 35.20 -27.84
C LEU A 1 -8.10 34.28 -27.12
N SER A 2 -9.23 34.80 -26.60
CA SER A 2 -10.19 34.02 -25.79
C SER A 2 -10.72 32.74 -26.47
N VAL A 3 -11.13 32.80 -27.74
CA VAL A 3 -11.60 31.61 -28.49
C VAL A 3 -10.48 30.59 -28.70
N THR A 4 -9.25 31.03 -28.98
CA THR A 4 -8.09 30.15 -29.16
C THR A 4 -7.77 29.38 -27.88
N MET A 5 -7.80 30.05 -26.72
CA MET A 5 -7.63 29.40 -25.42
C MET A 5 -8.77 28.42 -25.11
N ALA A 6 -10.01 28.73 -25.51
CA ALA A 6 -11.16 27.84 -25.32
C ALA A 6 -11.04 26.56 -26.15
N ILE A 7 -10.62 26.70 -27.42
CA ILE A 7 -10.33 25.56 -28.29
C ILE A 7 -9.15 24.75 -27.74
N GLY A 8 -8.10 25.41 -27.24
CA GLY A 8 -6.95 24.77 -26.61
C GLY A 8 -7.32 23.96 -25.37
N SER A 9 -8.13 24.55 -24.48
CA SER A 9 -8.71 23.89 -23.30
C SER A 9 -9.54 22.66 -23.69
N HIS A 10 -10.38 22.78 -24.72
CA HIS A 10 -11.16 21.65 -25.22
C HIS A 10 -10.26 20.51 -25.74
N ARG A 11 -9.21 20.84 -26.50
CA ARG A 11 -8.23 19.84 -26.98
C ARG A 11 -7.46 19.17 -25.85
N LEU A 12 -7.03 19.92 -24.83
CA LEU A 12 -6.36 19.35 -23.65
C LEU A 12 -7.29 18.41 -22.88
N SER A 13 -8.57 18.75 -22.77
CA SER A 13 -9.58 17.87 -22.16
C SER A 13 -9.74 16.55 -22.92
N GLN A 14 -9.74 16.60 -24.27
CA GLN A 14 -9.73 15.38 -25.11
C GLN A 14 -8.46 14.53 -24.92
N GLN A 15 -7.37 15.12 -24.45
CA GLN A 15 -6.12 14.42 -24.09
C GLN A 15 -6.09 13.99 -22.61
N GLY A 16 -7.17 14.19 -21.86
CA GLY A 16 -7.27 13.82 -20.45
C GLY A 16 -6.77 14.88 -19.45
N ALA A 17 -6.40 16.08 -19.93
CA ALA A 17 -5.95 17.19 -19.11
C ALA A 17 -7.03 18.27 -18.96
N ILE A 18 -7.61 18.39 -17.77
CA ILE A 18 -8.64 19.39 -17.48
C ILE A 18 -7.98 20.71 -17.09
N THR A 19 -8.10 21.74 -17.94
CA THR A 19 -7.58 23.09 -17.64
C THR A 19 -8.56 23.88 -16.79
N LYS A 20 -8.27 24.02 -15.49
CA LYS A 20 -9.08 24.82 -14.56
C LYS A 20 -8.93 26.33 -14.74
N ARG A 21 -7.76 26.78 -15.21
CA ARG A 21 -7.45 28.19 -15.52
C ARG A 21 -7.01 28.28 -16.97
N MET A 22 -7.61 29.19 -17.74
CA MET A 22 -7.27 29.37 -19.17
C MET A 22 -5.83 29.84 -19.38
N THR A 23 -5.27 30.61 -18.43
CA THR A 23 -3.87 31.06 -18.43
C THR A 23 -2.87 29.92 -18.27
N ALA A 24 -3.30 28.75 -17.76
CA ALA A 24 -2.41 27.60 -17.58
C ALA A 24 -1.85 27.07 -18.91
N ILE A 25 -2.52 27.35 -20.04
CA ILE A 25 -2.06 26.96 -21.37
C ILE A 25 -0.77 27.72 -21.74
N GLU A 26 -0.69 29.01 -21.43
CA GLU A 26 0.50 29.83 -21.67
C GLU A 26 1.62 29.48 -20.68
N GLU A 27 1.27 29.28 -19.40
CA GLU A 27 2.22 28.84 -18.36
C GLU A 27 2.89 27.50 -18.73
N MET A 28 2.11 26.54 -19.25
CA MET A 28 2.66 25.26 -19.71
C MET A 28 3.54 25.40 -20.96
N ALA A 29 3.22 26.31 -21.87
CA ALA A 29 4.00 26.54 -23.09
C ALA A 29 5.39 27.14 -22.80
N GLY A 30 5.52 27.92 -21.73
CA GLY A 30 6.79 28.50 -21.26
C GLY A 30 7.46 27.74 -20.11
N MET A 31 7.07 26.49 -19.85
CA MET A 31 7.61 25.73 -18.70
C MET A 31 9.02 25.20 -19.00
N ASP A 32 9.99 25.61 -18.19
CA ASP A 32 11.39 25.14 -18.28
C ASP A 32 11.70 23.95 -17.35
N VAL A 33 10.99 23.84 -16.22
CA VAL A 33 11.22 22.80 -15.20
C VAL A 33 9.90 22.18 -14.77
N LEU A 34 9.84 20.84 -14.83
CA LEU A 34 8.71 20.04 -14.34
C LEU A 34 9.13 19.23 -13.10
N CYS A 35 8.64 19.64 -11.93
CA CYS A 35 8.76 18.85 -10.70
C CYS A 35 7.63 17.82 -10.66
N SER A 36 7.92 16.57 -10.99
CA SER A 36 6.95 15.47 -11.00
C SER A 36 7.05 14.63 -9.73
N ASP A 37 5.90 14.26 -9.15
CA ASP A 37 5.88 13.30 -8.04
C ASP A 37 6.13 11.87 -8.55
N LYS A 38 6.93 11.10 -7.83
CA LYS A 38 7.24 9.71 -8.20
C LYS A 38 6.01 8.82 -8.10
N THR A 39 5.29 8.90 -6.97
CA THR A 39 4.16 8.01 -6.70
C THR A 39 2.90 8.63 -7.28
N GLY A 40 2.21 7.91 -8.16
CA GLY A 40 0.98 8.40 -8.80
C GLY A 40 1.18 9.28 -10.04
N THR A 41 2.41 9.68 -10.38
CA THR A 41 2.74 10.28 -11.70
C THR A 41 3.76 9.43 -12.48
N LEU A 42 4.96 9.22 -11.94
CA LEU A 42 5.99 8.46 -12.66
C LEU A 42 5.82 6.94 -12.56
N THR A 43 5.24 6.46 -11.46
CA THR A 43 5.06 5.02 -11.19
C THR A 43 3.59 4.61 -11.23
N LEU A 44 3.34 3.36 -11.61
CA LEU A 44 1.99 2.81 -11.80
C LEU A 44 1.18 2.64 -10.50
N ASN A 45 1.75 2.98 -9.34
CA ASN A 45 1.19 2.67 -8.03
C ASN A 45 0.75 1.19 -7.89
N LYS A 46 1.46 0.29 -8.58
CA LYS A 46 1.29 -1.17 -8.54
C LYS A 46 2.54 -1.76 -7.92
N LEU A 47 2.45 -2.08 -6.64
CA LEU A 47 3.56 -2.66 -5.90
C LEU A 47 3.65 -4.15 -6.21
N THR A 48 4.87 -4.68 -6.26
CA THR A 48 5.15 -6.10 -6.41
C THR A 48 6.23 -6.49 -5.41
N VAL A 49 6.18 -7.73 -4.94
CA VAL A 49 7.13 -8.26 -3.96
C VAL A 49 7.75 -9.52 -4.55
N ASP A 50 9.08 -9.56 -4.60
CA ASP A 50 9.82 -10.78 -4.92
C ASP A 50 9.90 -11.66 -3.68
N ARG A 51 9.25 -12.84 -3.74
CA ARG A 51 9.23 -13.82 -2.64
C ARG A 51 10.63 -14.29 -2.22
N ASN A 52 11.61 -14.27 -3.13
CA ASN A 52 12.96 -14.71 -2.83
C ASN A 52 13.67 -13.77 -1.84
N LEU A 53 13.36 -12.48 -1.91
CA LEU A 53 13.96 -11.43 -1.09
C LEU A 53 13.32 -11.30 0.31
N ILE A 54 12.29 -12.08 0.62
CA ILE A 54 11.66 -12.06 1.95
C ILE A 54 12.57 -12.74 2.97
N GLU A 55 12.98 -11.98 3.99
CA GLU A 55 13.67 -12.49 5.18
C GLU A 55 12.70 -12.67 6.35
N VAL A 56 12.83 -13.79 7.08
CA VAL A 56 12.01 -14.10 8.26
C VAL A 56 12.90 -14.16 9.49
N PHE A 57 12.56 -13.37 10.50
CA PHE A 57 13.35 -13.27 11.74
C PHE A 57 12.88 -14.21 12.85
N ALA A 58 11.64 -14.68 12.79
CA ALA A 58 11.09 -15.61 13.77
C ALA A 58 11.47 -17.07 13.44
N LYS A 59 12.06 -17.78 14.41
CA LYS A 59 12.42 -19.19 14.24
C LYS A 59 11.17 -20.05 14.08
N GLY A 60 11.21 -21.01 13.14
CA GLY A 60 10.11 -21.94 12.88
C GLY A 60 8.93 -21.32 12.12
N VAL A 61 9.09 -20.10 11.59
CA VAL A 61 8.08 -19.44 10.76
C VAL A 61 8.54 -19.47 9.30
N GLU A 62 7.67 -19.98 8.43
CA GLU A 62 7.93 -20.03 6.99
C GLU A 62 7.52 -18.73 6.28
N LYS A 63 8.14 -18.46 5.12
CA LYS A 63 7.86 -17.25 4.32
C LYS A 63 6.39 -17.13 3.93
N ASP A 64 5.78 -18.24 3.50
CA ASP A 64 4.37 -18.26 3.09
C ASP A 64 3.43 -17.96 4.26
N TYR A 65 3.80 -18.37 5.48
CA TYR A 65 3.03 -18.01 6.67
C TYR A 65 3.10 -16.51 6.98
N VAL A 66 4.26 -15.87 6.78
CA VAL A 66 4.39 -14.41 6.93
C VAL A 66 3.54 -13.66 5.90
N ILE A 67 3.54 -14.13 4.65
CA ILE A 67 2.71 -13.56 3.58
C ILE A 67 1.22 -13.69 3.95
N LEU A 68 0.79 -14.85 4.44
CA LEU A 68 -0.58 -15.06 4.90
C LEU A 68 -0.97 -14.12 6.05
N LEU A 69 -0.09 -13.91 7.03
CA LEU A 69 -0.33 -12.97 8.13
C LEU A 69 -0.42 -11.52 7.62
N ALA A 70 0.43 -11.14 6.66
CA ALA A 70 0.36 -9.82 6.03
C ALA A 70 -0.95 -9.65 5.23
N ALA A 71 -1.41 -10.67 4.51
CA ALA A 71 -2.69 -10.66 3.80
C ALA A 71 -3.89 -10.61 4.77
N ARG A 72 -3.81 -11.30 5.91
CA ARG A 72 -4.78 -11.18 7.01
C ARG A 72 -4.86 -9.73 7.53
N ALA A 73 -3.72 -9.07 7.70
CA ALA A 73 -3.67 -7.67 8.12
C ALA A 73 -4.01 -6.66 7.00
N SER A 74 -4.27 -7.11 5.76
CA SER A 74 -4.66 -6.28 4.63
C SER A 74 -6.19 -6.21 4.50
N ARG A 75 -6.73 -5.13 3.92
CA ARG A 75 -8.14 -5.14 3.52
C ARG A 75 -8.32 -6.07 2.32
N THR A 76 -9.47 -6.74 2.23
CA THR A 76 -9.87 -7.53 1.07
C THR A 76 -10.70 -6.72 0.08
N GLU A 77 -11.32 -5.63 0.55
CA GLU A 77 -12.15 -4.72 -0.25
C GLU A 77 -11.62 -3.29 -0.16
N ASN A 78 -11.77 -2.52 -1.24
CA ASN A 78 -11.30 -1.14 -1.36
C ASN A 78 -9.82 -0.99 -0.95
N GLN A 79 -8.99 -1.82 -1.57
CA GLN A 79 -7.58 -2.00 -1.24
C GLN A 79 -6.75 -0.79 -1.66
N ASP A 80 -5.80 -0.40 -0.80
CA ASP A 80 -4.68 0.40 -1.24
C ASP A 80 -3.69 -0.44 -2.08
N ALA A 81 -2.71 0.22 -2.70
CA ALA A 81 -1.73 -0.46 -3.54
C ALA A 81 -0.90 -1.53 -2.80
N ILE A 82 -0.72 -1.39 -1.49
CA ILE A 82 0.04 -2.33 -0.64
C ILE A 82 -0.83 -3.54 -0.31
N ASP A 83 -2.08 -3.32 0.10
CA ASP A 83 -3.09 -4.35 0.34
C ASP A 83 -3.26 -5.23 -0.90
N ALA A 84 -3.43 -4.61 -2.07
CA ALA A 84 -3.59 -5.33 -3.33
C ALA A 84 -2.35 -6.15 -3.69
N ALA A 85 -1.14 -5.60 -3.49
CA ALA A 85 0.10 -6.32 -3.76
C ALA A 85 0.23 -7.56 -2.87
N ILE A 86 -0.01 -7.43 -1.56
CA ILE A 86 0.13 -8.51 -0.58
C ILE A 86 -0.94 -9.59 -0.78
N VAL A 87 -2.21 -9.20 -0.95
CA VAL A 87 -3.30 -10.16 -1.19
C VAL A 87 -3.10 -10.87 -2.54
N GLY A 88 -2.59 -10.16 -3.55
CA GLY A 88 -2.21 -10.73 -4.83
C GLY A 88 -0.98 -11.65 -4.78
N MET A 89 -0.24 -11.70 -3.66
CA MET A 89 0.79 -12.72 -3.47
C MET A 89 0.20 -14.08 -3.16
N LEU A 90 -1.03 -14.19 -2.65
CA LEU A 90 -1.67 -15.47 -2.38
C LEU A 90 -2.10 -16.16 -3.67
N ALA A 91 -2.20 -17.50 -3.65
CA ALA A 91 -2.73 -18.25 -4.79
C ALA A 91 -4.23 -17.96 -5.00
N ASP A 92 -4.99 -17.96 -3.90
CA ASP A 92 -6.36 -17.47 -3.86
C ASP A 92 -6.49 -16.35 -2.79
N PRO A 93 -6.93 -15.13 -3.15
CA PRO A 93 -7.23 -14.07 -2.20
C PRO A 93 -8.13 -14.48 -1.02
N LYS A 94 -9.00 -15.48 -1.20
CA LYS A 94 -9.87 -16.01 -0.14
C LYS A 94 -9.10 -16.65 1.01
N GLU A 95 -7.89 -17.15 0.76
CA GLU A 95 -7.02 -17.70 1.80
C GLU A 95 -6.73 -16.68 2.91
N ALA A 96 -6.73 -15.38 2.59
CA ALA A 96 -6.55 -14.31 3.56
C ALA A 96 -7.59 -14.31 4.69
N ARG A 97 -8.76 -14.92 4.49
CA ARG A 97 -9.86 -15.04 5.47
C ARG A 97 -10.31 -16.47 5.72
N ALA A 98 -9.67 -17.45 5.10
CA ALA A 98 -10.05 -18.86 5.26
C ALA A 98 -9.83 -19.35 6.71
N GLY A 99 -10.85 -20.01 7.26
CA GLY A 99 -10.77 -20.68 8.57
C GLY A 99 -10.62 -19.74 9.77
N ILE A 100 -10.89 -18.44 9.61
CA ILE A 100 -10.83 -17.46 10.69
C ILE A 100 -12.14 -16.67 10.82
N ARG A 101 -12.48 -16.29 12.04
CA ARG A 101 -13.56 -15.33 12.31
C ARG A 101 -12.95 -13.97 12.61
N GLU A 102 -13.22 -12.98 11.78
CA GLU A 102 -12.80 -11.60 12.01
C GLU A 102 -13.52 -11.02 13.22
N VAL A 103 -12.77 -10.34 14.09
CA VAL A 103 -13.31 -9.67 15.28
C VAL A 103 -13.19 -8.16 15.15
N HIS A 104 -12.01 -7.68 14.76
CA HIS A 104 -11.75 -6.23 14.66
C HIS A 104 -10.61 -5.94 13.71
N PHE A 105 -10.85 -5.01 12.78
CA PHE A 105 -9.84 -4.46 11.89
C PHE A 105 -9.42 -3.06 12.34
N PHE A 106 -8.13 -2.87 12.59
CA PHE A 106 -7.52 -1.58 12.91
C PHE A 106 -7.00 -0.93 11.60
N PRO A 107 -7.63 0.15 11.12
CA PRO A 107 -7.30 0.76 9.84
C PRO A 107 -6.00 1.58 9.91
N PHE A 108 -5.45 1.89 8.73
CA PHE A 108 -4.25 2.71 8.62
C PHE A 108 -4.53 4.14 9.11
N ASN A 109 -3.58 4.67 9.86
CA ASN A 109 -3.51 6.06 10.32
C ASN A 109 -2.08 6.57 10.10
N PRO A 110 -1.87 7.78 9.53
CA PRO A 110 -0.54 8.37 9.36
C PRO A 110 0.32 8.49 10.62
N VAL A 111 -0.29 8.53 11.81
CA VAL A 111 0.43 8.56 13.10
C VAL A 111 0.92 7.16 13.48
N ASP A 112 0.05 6.15 13.43
CA ASP A 112 0.40 4.77 13.80
C ASP A 112 1.19 4.01 12.72
N LYS A 113 1.03 4.43 11.46
CA LYS A 113 1.61 3.84 10.24
C LYS A 113 1.49 2.32 10.14
N ARG A 114 0.39 1.74 10.64
CA ARG A 114 0.13 0.30 10.63
C ARG A 114 -1.35 -0.03 10.47
N THR A 115 -1.61 -1.28 10.09
CA THR A 115 -2.92 -1.93 10.08
C THR A 115 -2.83 -3.22 10.89
N ALA A 116 -3.97 -3.70 11.42
CA ALA A 116 -4.01 -4.96 12.11
C ALA A 116 -5.37 -5.63 12.00
N LEU A 117 -5.39 -6.96 11.92
CA LEU A 117 -6.60 -7.77 12.04
C LEU A 117 -6.54 -8.60 13.32
N THR A 118 -7.57 -8.47 14.15
CA THR A 118 -7.85 -9.37 15.28
C THR A 118 -8.86 -10.41 14.83
N TYR A 119 -8.53 -11.68 15.01
CA TYR A 119 -9.36 -12.79 14.56
C TYR A 119 -9.30 -13.98 15.53
N ILE A 120 -10.28 -14.86 15.42
CA ILE A 120 -10.33 -16.12 16.17
C ILE A 120 -10.11 -17.25 15.17
N ASP A 121 -9.20 -18.17 15.48
CA ASP A 121 -8.93 -19.34 14.65
C ASP A 121 -10.00 -20.45 14.82
N ALA A 122 -9.90 -21.50 14.01
CA ALA A 122 -10.81 -22.66 14.09
C ALA A 122 -10.78 -23.38 15.45
N ASN A 123 -9.72 -23.22 16.24
CA ASN A 123 -9.57 -23.81 17.56
C ASN A 123 -10.12 -22.90 18.67
N GLY A 124 -10.64 -21.71 18.34
CA GLY A 124 -11.16 -20.74 19.29
C GLY A 124 -10.11 -19.82 19.92
N ASN A 125 -8.84 -19.88 19.48
CA ASN A 125 -7.79 -19.02 20.00
C ASN A 125 -7.84 -17.63 19.36
N TRP A 126 -7.53 -16.62 20.16
CA TRP A 126 -7.46 -15.23 19.73
C TRP A 126 -6.09 -14.88 19.19
N HIS A 127 -6.07 -14.28 18.00
CA HIS A 127 -4.86 -13.86 17.31
C HIS A 127 -4.98 -12.42 16.83
N ARG A 128 -3.82 -11.77 16.66
CA ARG A 128 -3.71 -10.47 15.99
C ARG A 128 -2.52 -10.46 15.05
N ALA A 129 -2.78 -10.20 13.77
CA ALA A 129 -1.76 -9.96 12.76
C ALA A 129 -1.68 -8.46 12.45
N SER A 130 -0.48 -7.93 12.26
CA SER A 130 -0.28 -6.50 11.94
C SER A 130 0.80 -6.32 10.87
N LYS A 131 0.62 -5.31 10.03
CA LYS A 131 1.60 -4.84 9.05
C LYS A 131 1.71 -3.32 9.09
N GLY A 132 2.87 -2.76 8.78
CA GLY A 132 3.08 -1.32 8.84
C GLY A 132 4.52 -0.93 8.59
N ALA A 133 4.84 0.34 8.84
CA ALA A 133 6.20 0.84 8.81
C ALA A 133 7.09 0.02 9.75
N PRO A 134 8.27 -0.47 9.30
CA PRO A 134 9.11 -1.36 10.11
C PRO A 134 9.44 -0.78 11.50
N GLU A 135 9.74 0.51 11.57
CA GLU A 135 9.98 1.25 12.82
C GLU A 135 8.81 1.13 13.82
N GLN A 136 7.57 1.24 13.33
CA GLN A 136 6.37 1.17 14.18
C GLN A 136 6.00 -0.27 14.54
N ILE A 137 6.35 -1.24 13.71
CA ILE A 137 6.18 -2.66 14.07
C ILE A 137 7.21 -3.07 15.11
N LEU A 138 8.46 -2.61 14.97
CA LEU A 138 9.53 -2.90 15.93
C LEU A 138 9.26 -2.37 17.34
N THR A 139 8.52 -1.27 17.51
CA THR A 139 8.15 -0.77 18.85
C THR A 139 7.11 -1.65 19.55
N LEU A 140 6.33 -2.43 18.79
CA LEU A 140 5.35 -3.37 19.33
C LEU A 140 5.99 -4.69 19.74
N CYS A 141 7.10 -5.04 19.07
CA CYS A 141 7.83 -6.25 19.33
C CYS A 141 8.93 -5.97 20.35
N GLY A 142 9.01 -6.78 21.41
CA GLY A 142 10.17 -6.78 22.32
C GLY A 142 11.43 -7.36 21.68
N CYS A 143 11.78 -6.90 20.47
CA CYS A 143 12.88 -7.43 19.67
C CYS A 143 14.24 -7.12 20.32
N LYS A 144 15.16 -8.09 20.19
CA LYS A 144 16.57 -7.91 20.53
C LYS A 144 17.23 -6.91 19.57
N GLU A 145 18.31 -6.27 20.03
CA GLU A 145 19.01 -5.21 19.29
C GLU A 145 19.63 -5.69 17.97
N ASP A 146 19.98 -6.96 17.85
CA ASP A 146 20.48 -7.57 16.60
C ASP A 146 19.43 -7.57 15.49
N VAL A 147 18.18 -7.85 15.83
CA VAL A 147 17.05 -7.80 14.87
C VAL A 147 16.78 -6.37 14.45
N LYS A 148 16.80 -5.41 15.39
CA LYS A 148 16.57 -3.99 15.09
C LYS A 148 17.58 -3.45 14.06
N LYS A 149 18.84 -3.87 14.15
CA LYS A 149 19.90 -3.46 13.20
C LYS A 149 19.76 -4.04 11.80
N ARG A 150 19.12 -5.20 11.66
CA ARG A 150 18.94 -5.89 10.35
C ARG A 150 17.70 -5.44 9.57
N VAL A 151 16.78 -4.75 10.24
CA VAL A 151 15.53 -4.26 9.63
C VAL A 151 15.74 -2.93 8.90
N HIS A 152 16.82 -2.21 9.22
CA HIS A 152 17.27 -0.99 8.55
C HIS A 152 18.37 -1.30 7.53
#